data_AF-A0A9E9DAM2-F1
#
_entry.id   AF-A0A9E9DAM2-F1
#
_cell.length_a   1.000
_cell.length_b   1.000
_cell.length_c   1.000
_cell.angle_alpha   90.00
_cell.angle_beta   90.00
_cell.angle_gamma   90.00
#
_symmetry.space_group_name_H-M   'P 1'
#
loop_
_entity.id
_entity.type
_entity.pdbx_description
1 polymer ?
#
loop_
_entity_poly.entity_id
_entity_poly.type
_entity_poly.pdbx_seq_one_letter_code
_entity_poly.pdbx_strand_id
1 'polypeptide(L)'
;MKVAEKNENVVVGLIAKRTQIAVANALGIDRTNFNRFHNSRGHGLSLKKFCEMLELLGLDLSRLEGAPEIPEDADTVTMPRAEYEAMLERQDAMRTLLKHSLGD
;
A
#
# COMPACT_ATOMS: atom_id res chain seq x y z
N MET A 1 -19.43 9.93 -7.29
CA MET A 1 -18.04 9.53 -7.59
C MET A 1 -17.46 8.91 -6.34
N LYS A 2 -16.88 7.71 -6.41
CA LYS A 2 -16.32 7.04 -5.23
C LYS A 2 -15.07 7.80 -4.76
N VAL A 3 -14.76 7.78 -3.46
CA VAL A 3 -13.60 8.48 -2.87
C VAL A 3 -12.28 8.09 -3.57
N ALA A 4 -12.11 6.81 -3.90
CA ALA A 4 -10.95 6.31 -4.64
C ALA A 4 -10.77 6.99 -6.02
N GLU A 5 -11.86 7.15 -6.79
CA GLU A 5 -11.84 7.84 -8.10
C GLU A 5 -11.47 9.32 -7.95
N LYS A 6 -11.90 9.98 -6.86
CA LYS A 6 -11.55 11.38 -6.57
C LYS A 6 -10.05 11.53 -6.32
N ASN A 7 -9.47 10.61 -5.54
CA ASN A 7 -8.06 10.63 -5.19
C ASN A 7 -7.16 10.30 -6.39
N GLU A 8 -7.55 9.31 -7.20
CA GLU A 8 -6.85 8.99 -8.45
C GLU A 8 -6.81 10.19 -9.41
N ASN A 9 -7.93 10.90 -9.58
CA ASN A 9 -8.00 12.10 -10.43
C ASN A 9 -7.06 13.23 -9.95
N VAL A 10 -6.90 13.41 -8.63
CA VAL A 10 -5.95 14.39 -8.06
C VAL A 10 -4.51 14.01 -8.40
N VAL A 11 -4.14 12.73 -8.20
CA VAL A 11 -2.80 12.22 -8.50
C VAL A 11 -2.48 12.37 -9.99
N VAL A 12 -3.38 11.93 -10.87
CA VAL A 12 -3.23 12.05 -12.34
C VAL A 12 -3.11 13.52 -12.76
N GLY A 13 -3.93 14.41 -12.19
CA GLY A 13 -3.87 15.85 -12.46
C GLY A 13 -2.54 16.49 -12.06
N LEU A 14 -1.94 16.08 -10.94
CA LEU A 14 -0.63 16.58 -10.51
C LEU A 14 0.52 16.05 -11.36
N ILE A 15 0.46 14.78 -11.79
CA ILE A 15 1.41 14.21 -12.73
C ILE A 15 1.34 14.95 -14.08
N ALA A 16 0.14 15.26 -14.57
CA ALA A 16 -0.04 16.01 -15.81
C ALA A 16 0.62 17.41 -15.75
N LYS A 17 0.53 18.10 -14.60
CA LYS A 17 1.16 19.42 -14.41
C LYS A 17 2.68 19.40 -14.46
N ARG A 18 3.33 18.32 -14.01
CA ARG A 18 4.79 18.18 -14.06
C ARG A 18 5.30 17.43 -15.29
N THR A 19 4.40 16.84 -16.08
CA THR A 19 4.67 15.87 -17.16
C THR A 19 5.18 14.52 -16.65
N GLN A 20 4.67 13.42 -17.21
CA GLN A 20 5.07 12.05 -16.84
C GLN A 20 6.58 11.81 -16.95
N ILE A 21 7.24 12.45 -17.91
CA ILE A 21 8.69 12.32 -18.15
C ILE A 21 9.49 12.92 -17.00
N ALA A 22 9.11 14.11 -16.52
CA ALA A 22 9.83 14.74 -15.42
C ALA A 22 9.66 13.95 -14.12
N VAL A 23 8.47 13.39 -13.88
CA VAL A 23 8.20 12.54 -12.71
C VAL A 23 9.02 11.24 -12.77
N ALA A 24 9.05 10.57 -13.93
CA ALA A 24 9.86 9.36 -14.12
C ALA A 24 11.36 9.62 -13.90
N ASN A 25 11.88 10.72 -14.47
CA ASN A 25 13.28 11.12 -14.32
C ASN A 25 13.64 11.45 -12.86
N ALA A 26 12.77 12.19 -12.16
CA ALA A 26 12.98 12.55 -10.76
C ALA A 26 13.00 11.31 -9.84
N LEU A 27 12.24 10.27 -10.19
CA LEU A 27 12.21 9.01 -9.44
C LEU A 27 13.30 8.02 -9.88
N GLY A 28 14.05 8.31 -10.94
CA GLY A 28 15.05 7.40 -11.51
C GLY A 28 14.41 6.12 -12.09
N ILE A 29 13.19 6.22 -12.63
CA ILE A 29 12.43 5.11 -13.17
C ILE A 29 12.44 5.19 -14.69
N ASP A 30 12.59 4.04 -15.36
CA ASP A 30 12.45 3.99 -16.81
C ASP A 30 11.07 4.52 -17.25
N ARG A 31 11.07 5.35 -18.29
CA ARG A 31 9.86 6.01 -18.79
C ARG A 31 8.77 5.01 -19.17
N THR A 32 9.14 3.86 -19.74
CA THR A 32 8.19 2.81 -20.13
C THR A 32 7.55 2.17 -18.92
N ASN A 33 8.33 1.94 -17.86
CA ASN A 33 7.85 1.38 -16.60
C ASN A 33 6.92 2.36 -15.87
N PHE A 34 7.28 3.65 -15.81
CA PHE A 34 6.41 4.67 -15.23
C PHE A 34 5.10 4.83 -16.03
N ASN A 35 5.17 4.78 -17.37
CA ASN A 35 3.98 4.84 -18.23
C ASN A 35 3.07 3.63 -18.03
N ARG A 36 3.64 2.41 -17.89
CA ARG A 36 2.87 1.20 -17.56
C ARG A 36 2.21 1.30 -16.20
N PHE A 37 2.88 1.84 -15.20
CA PHE A 37 2.30 2.13 -13.89
C PHE A 37 1.14 3.12 -13.99
N HIS A 38 1.38 4.28 -14.61
CA HIS A 38 0.38 5.34 -14.73
C HIS A 38 -0.89 4.88 -15.44
N ASN A 39 -0.78 3.99 -16.43
CA ASN A 39 -1.91 3.49 -17.20
C ASN A 39 -2.47 2.14 -16.69
N SER A 40 -2.07 1.71 -15.48
CA SER A 40 -2.48 0.43 -14.88
C SER A 40 -2.24 -0.79 -15.79
N ARG A 41 -1.15 -0.78 -16.59
CA ARG A 41 -0.78 -1.84 -17.55
C ARG A 41 0.23 -2.85 -17.00
N GLY A 42 0.08 -3.22 -15.73
CA GLY A 42 0.80 -4.36 -15.13
C GLY A 42 2.21 -4.07 -14.59
N HIS A 43 2.62 -2.81 -14.46
CA HIS A 43 3.83 -2.47 -13.72
C HIS A 43 3.47 -1.69 -12.46
N GLY A 44 3.64 -2.28 -11.28
CA GLY A 44 3.48 -1.57 -10.02
C GLY A 44 4.74 -0.78 -9.67
N LEU A 45 4.58 0.34 -8.97
CA LEU A 45 5.71 0.95 -8.27
C LEU A 45 5.97 0.17 -6.97
N SER A 46 7.25 0.04 -6.60
CA SER A 46 7.57 -0.39 -5.24
C SER A 46 7.05 0.65 -4.24
N LEU A 47 6.71 0.21 -3.02
CA LEU A 47 6.18 1.12 -1.99
C LEU A 47 7.10 2.32 -1.77
N LYS A 48 8.42 2.11 -1.73
CA LYS A 48 9.41 3.19 -1.64
C LYS A 48 9.26 4.23 -2.76
N LYS A 49 9.19 3.77 -4.02
CA LYS A 49 9.04 4.66 -5.19
C LYS A 49 7.68 5.34 -5.23
N PHE A 50 6.65 4.68 -4.73
CA PHE A 50 5.33 5.26 -4.59
C PHE A 50 5.33 6.40 -3.55
N CYS A 51 5.94 6.21 -2.39
CA CYS A 51 6.10 7.27 -1.39
C CYS A 51 6.93 8.45 -1.90
N GLU A 52 8.08 8.19 -2.54
CA GLU A 52 8.91 9.23 -3.17
C GLU A 52 8.12 10.04 -4.22
N MET A 53 7.25 9.39 -4.98
CA MET A 53 6.36 10.06 -5.94
C MET A 53 5.35 10.98 -5.24
N LEU A 54 4.76 10.53 -4.15
CA LEU A 54 3.78 11.34 -3.41
C LEU A 54 4.42 12.57 -2.78
N GLU A 55 5.60 12.41 -2.17
CA GLU A 55 6.40 13.52 -1.65
C GLU A 55 6.76 14.52 -2.76
N LEU A 56 7.24 14.01 -3.91
CA LEU A 56 7.53 14.83 -5.08
C LEU A 56 6.31 15.64 -5.55
N LEU A 57 5.12 15.04 -5.51
CA LEU A 57 3.86 15.68 -5.89
C LEU A 57 3.30 16.59 -4.79
N GLY A 58 3.92 16.65 -3.61
CA GLY A 58 3.44 17.41 -2.45
C GLY A 58 2.15 16.84 -1.86
N LEU A 59 1.92 15.54 -2.05
CA LEU A 59 0.73 14.84 -1.56
C LEU A 59 1.01 14.22 -0.20
N ASP A 60 0.29 14.72 0.80
CA ASP A 60 0.20 14.08 2.11
C ASP A 60 -1.05 13.19 2.14
N LEU A 61 -0.84 11.87 2.06
CA LEU A 61 -1.93 10.90 2.04
C LEU A 61 -2.74 10.89 3.35
N SER A 62 -2.16 11.31 4.47
CA SER A 62 -2.86 11.40 5.76
C SER A 62 -3.99 12.45 5.73
N ARG A 63 -3.93 13.37 4.76
CA ARG A 63 -4.91 14.45 4.58
C ARG A 63 -5.95 14.14 3.51
N LEU A 64 -5.90 12.96 2.88
CA LEU A 64 -6.91 12.57 1.91
C LEU A 64 -8.22 12.21 2.61
N GLU A 65 -9.31 12.76 2.09
CA GLU A 65 -10.67 12.46 2.55
C GLU A 65 -10.93 10.94 2.43
N GLY A 66 -11.24 10.28 3.55
CA GLY A 66 -11.45 8.82 3.61
C GLY A 66 -10.17 7.97 3.68
N ALA A 67 -9.00 8.58 3.95
CA ALA A 67 -7.87 7.81 4.45
C ALA A 67 -8.30 7.07 5.73
N PRO A 68 -7.97 5.77 5.89
CA PRO A 68 -8.24 5.10 7.15
C PRO A 68 -7.55 5.90 8.25
N GLU A 69 -8.28 6.24 9.31
CA GLU A 69 -7.66 6.68 10.56
C GLU A 69 -6.74 5.53 10.97
N ILE A 70 -5.43 5.72 10.78
CA ILE A 70 -4.43 4.85 11.38
C ILE A 70 -4.35 5.37 12.80
N PRO A 71 -4.89 4.64 13.81
CA PRO A 71 -4.78 5.10 15.18
C PRO A 71 -3.28 5.25 15.47
N GLU A 72 -2.85 6.42 15.96
CA GLU A 72 -1.47 6.62 16.42
C GLU A 72 -1.12 5.59 17.52
N ASP A 73 -2.16 5.12 18.23
CA ASP A 73 -2.16 4.05 19.22
C ASP A 73 -2.75 2.73 18.68
N ALA A 74 -2.49 2.37 17.43
CA ALA A 74 -2.64 0.96 17.07
C ALA A 74 -1.60 0.21 17.90
N ASP A 75 -2.03 -0.42 19.01
CA ASP A 75 -1.24 -1.22 19.94
C ASP A 75 -0.33 -2.18 19.18
N THR A 76 0.83 -1.66 18.77
CA THR A 76 1.84 -2.41 18.05
C THR A 76 2.60 -3.12 19.14
N VAL A 77 2.08 -4.29 19.52
CA VAL A 77 2.74 -5.15 20.49
C VAL A 77 3.99 -5.71 19.82
N THR A 78 5.15 -5.19 20.21
CA THR A 78 6.43 -5.75 19.81
C THR A 78 6.58 -7.11 20.48
N MET A 79 6.43 -8.19 19.71
CA MET A 79 6.57 -9.57 20.20
C MET A 79 7.91 -10.17 19.72
N PRO A 80 8.70 -10.82 20.59
CA PRO A 80 9.86 -11.60 20.18
C PRO A 80 9.49 -12.66 19.15
N ARG A 81 10.36 -12.88 18.15
CA ARG A 81 10.10 -13.83 17.05
C ARG A 81 9.71 -15.23 17.53
N ALA A 82 10.36 -15.73 18.60
CA ALA A 82 10.05 -17.04 19.17
C ALA A 82 8.62 -17.13 19.73
N GLU A 83 8.12 -16.05 20.32
CA GLU A 83 6.75 -15.98 20.84
C GLU A 83 5.72 -15.92 19.71
N TYR A 84 6.05 -15.21 18.63
CA TYR A 84 5.21 -15.15 17.43
C TYR A 84 5.09 -16.52 16.75
N GLU A 85 6.21 -17.23 16.57
CA GLU A 85 6.23 -18.58 15.99
C GLU A 85 5.42 -19.57 16.86
N ALA A 86 5.58 -19.53 18.19
CA ALA A 86 4.80 -20.35 19.11
C ALA A 86 3.29 -20.03 19.07
N MET A 87 2.91 -18.76 18.86
CA MET A 87 1.51 -18.36 18.70
C MET A 87 0.91 -18.96 17.41
N LEU A 88 1.64 -18.93 16.31
CA LEU A 88 1.20 -19.52 15.04
C LEU A 88 1.01 -21.04 15.15
N GLU A 89 1.95 -21.75 15.78
CA GLU A 89 1.84 -23.19 16.01
C GLU A 89 0.60 -23.55 16.84
N ARG A 90 0.28 -22.76 17.87
CA ARG A 90 -0.94 -22.94 18.68
C ARG A 90 -2.21 -22.69 17.88
N GLN A 91 -2.20 -21.68 17.01
CA GLN A 91 -3.34 -21.37 16.14
C GLN A 91 -3.61 -22.51 15.15
N ASP A 92 -2.56 -23.07 14.54
CA ASP A 92 -2.67 -24.19 13.60
C ASP A 92 -3.12 -25.49 14.29
N ALA A 93 -2.64 -25.76 15.50
CA ALA A 93 -3.11 -26.88 16.31
C ALA A 93 -4.61 -26.73 16.64
N MET A 94 -5.05 -25.54 17.05
CA MET A 94 -6.46 -25.27 17.34
C MET A 94 -7.34 -25.38 16.10
N ARG A 95 -6.87 -24.89 14.95
CA ARG A 95 -7.56 -25.03 13.67
C ARG A 95 -7.72 -26.49 13.27
N THR A 96 -6.71 -27.31 13.52
CA THR A 96 -6.74 -28.75 13.23
C THR A 96 -7.74 -29.46 14.15
N LEU A 97 -7.73 -29.16 15.45
CA LEU A 97 -8.69 -29.71 16.40
C LEU A 97 -10.14 -29.33 16.07
N LEU A 98 -10.39 -28.08 15.68
CA LEU A 98 -11.72 -27.61 15.29
C LEU A 98 -12.22 -28.29 14.00
N LYS A 99 -11.34 -28.55 13.03
CA LYS A 99 -11.71 -29.32 11.82
C LYS A 99 -12.10 -30.76 12.15
N HIS A 100 -11.38 -31.40 13.07
CA HIS A 100 -11.71 -32.76 13.53
C HIS A 100 -12.98 -32.80 14.40
N SER A 101 -13.33 -31.70 15.09
CA SER A 101 -14.55 -31.61 15.91
C SER A 101 -15.82 -31.27 15.11
N LEU A 102 -15.69 -30.83 13.85
CA LEU A 102 -16.80 -30.42 12.98
C LEU A 102 -17.12 -31.46 11.87
N GLY A 103 -16.57 -32.67 11.98
CA GLY A 103 -16.83 -33.75 11.03
C GLY A 103 -16.91 -35.13 11.69
N ASP A 104 -18.14 -35.55 11.99
CA ASP A 104 -18.75 -36.80 11.51
C ASP A 104 -20.02 -36.42 10.73
#